data_AF-A0A6A4QJD3-F1
#
_entry.id   AF-A0A6A4QJD3-F1
#
_cell.length_a   1.000
_cell.length_b   1.000
_cell.length_c   1.000
_cell.angle_alpha   90.00
_cell.angle_beta   90.00
_cell.angle_gamma   90.00
#
_symmetry.space_group_name_H-M   'P 1'
#
loop_
_entity.id
_entity.type
_entity.pdbx_description
1 polymer ?
#
loop_
_entity_poly.entity_id
_entity_poly.type
_entity_poly.pdbx_seq_one_letter_code
_entity_poly.pdbx_strand_id
1 'polypeptide(L)'
;MSSSSMDAFPAIQEIMLEFRAGKMNFEGKTVVPDSRKGLVRIARGEEGLVHFQWLDRTQNVVEDVSFVHSSQLLVLGHHLSECFSVFL
;
A
#
# COMPACT_ATOMS: atom_id res chain seq x y z
N MET A 1 34.45 3.08 -2.12
CA MET A 1 33.70 4.05 -2.95
C MET A 1 32.73 3.20 -3.77
N SER A 2 31.41 3.19 -3.64
CA SER A 2 30.43 4.05 -2.99
C SER A 2 29.33 3.13 -2.45
N SER A 3 28.97 3.23 -1.17
CA SER A 3 27.71 2.66 -0.68
C SER A 3 26.58 3.54 -1.21
N SER A 4 25.79 3.02 -2.13
CA SER A 4 24.46 3.55 -2.40
C SER A 4 23.48 2.41 -2.19
N SER A 5 23.15 2.17 -0.91
CA SER A 5 21.90 1.55 -0.52
C SER A 5 20.78 2.47 -0.98
N MET A 6 20.44 2.40 -2.27
CA MET A 6 19.09 2.71 -2.68
C MET A 6 18.32 1.45 -2.35
N ASP A 7 17.60 1.46 -1.23
CA ASP A 7 16.54 0.50 -0.96
C ASP A 7 15.79 0.27 -2.27
N ALA A 8 15.98 -0.93 -2.81
CA ALA A 8 15.47 -1.30 -4.10
C ALA A 8 13.95 -1.29 -4.00
N PHE A 9 13.33 -0.18 -4.37
CA PHE A 9 11.93 -0.19 -4.75
C PHE A 9 11.82 -1.28 -5.82
N PRO A 10 11.03 -2.35 -5.58
CA PRO A 10 10.91 -3.44 -6.54
C PRO A 10 10.53 -2.82 -7.89
N ALA A 11 11.17 -3.29 -8.97
CA ALA A 11 10.92 -2.76 -10.31
C ALA A 11 9.43 -2.98 -10.64
N ILE A 12 8.63 -1.95 -10.41
CA ILE A 12 7.19 -1.99 -10.61
C ILE A 12 6.98 -2.03 -12.12
N GLN A 13 6.49 -3.16 -12.63
CA GLN A 13 6.36 -3.39 -14.06
C GLN A 13 5.01 -2.87 -14.58
N GLU A 14 3.95 -3.01 -13.77
CA GLU A 14 2.59 -2.62 -14.16
C GLU A 14 1.78 -2.13 -12.96
N ILE A 15 1.21 -0.92 -13.06
CA ILE A 15 0.24 -0.41 -12.08
C ILE A 15 -1.13 -0.96 -12.44
N MET A 16 -1.69 -1.81 -11.59
CA MET A 16 -2.98 -2.45 -11.82
C MET A 16 -4.14 -1.58 -11.32
N LEU A 17 -3.95 -0.92 -10.17
CA LEU A 17 -4.98 -0.10 -9.55
C LEU A 17 -4.36 1.03 -8.74
N GLU A 18 -4.96 2.22 -8.82
CA GLU A 18 -4.60 3.36 -7.98
C GLU A 18 -5.86 4.09 -7.54
N PHE A 19 -5.99 4.36 -6.24
CA PHE A 19 -7.12 5.13 -5.70
C PHE A 19 -6.73 5.90 -4.44
N ARG A 20 -7.45 6.99 -4.18
CA ARG A 20 -7.22 7.84 -3.01
C ARG A 20 -7.84 7.21 -1.78
N ALA A 21 -7.04 7.03 -0.75
CA ALA A 21 -7.42 6.29 0.44
C ALA A 21 -6.52 6.66 1.63
N GLY A 22 -7.11 7.01 2.77
CA GLY A 22 -6.37 7.19 4.03
C GLY A 22 -5.98 5.85 4.65
N LYS A 23 -5.15 5.87 5.69
CA LYS A 23 -4.87 4.69 6.52
C LYS A 23 -5.43 4.86 7.93
N MET A 24 -5.57 3.75 8.63
CA MET A 24 -5.95 3.75 10.03
C MET A 24 -4.91 2.97 10.82
N ASN A 25 -4.57 3.47 12.00
CA ASN A 25 -3.63 2.84 12.90
C ASN A 25 -4.40 2.21 14.05
N PHE A 26 -3.95 1.03 14.49
CA PHE A 26 -4.52 0.38 15.66
C PHE A 26 -3.74 0.81 16.90
N GLU A 27 -4.34 1.64 17.74
CA GLU A 27 -3.74 2.16 18.97
C GLU A 27 -4.41 1.52 20.19
N GLY A 28 -3.71 0.55 20.79
CA GLY A 28 -4.18 -0.19 21.96
C GLY A 28 -5.38 -1.10 21.68
N LYS A 29 -6.59 -0.52 21.71
CA LYS A 29 -7.88 -1.20 21.42
C LYS A 29 -8.77 -0.43 20.46
N THR A 30 -8.30 0.70 19.95
CA THR A 30 -9.09 1.62 19.13
C THR A 30 -8.43 1.79 17.77
N VAL A 31 -9.25 1.88 16.72
CA VAL A 31 -8.80 2.23 15.38
C VAL A 31 -8.82 3.75 15.26
N VAL A 32 -7.67 4.37 15.03
CA VAL A 32 -7.50 5.82 14.91
C VAL A 32 -7.19 6.16 13.45
N PRO A 33 -7.95 7.08 12.81
CA PRO A 33 -7.68 7.47 11.43
C PRO A 33 -6.40 8.31 11.33
N ASP A 34 -5.56 8.01 10.33
CA ASP A 34 -4.43 8.87 9.95
C ASP A 34 -4.97 10.06 9.14
N SER A 35 -4.64 11.28 9.59
CA SER A 35 -5.09 12.53 8.95
C SER A 35 -4.41 12.81 7.60
N ARG A 36 -3.37 12.05 7.24
CA ARG A 36 -2.61 12.24 6.01
C ARG A 36 -3.37 11.77 4.77
N LYS A 37 -3.21 12.50 3.67
CA LYS A 37 -3.85 12.18 2.39
C LYS A 37 -3.09 11.05 1.71
N GLY A 38 -3.61 9.84 1.82
CA GLY A 38 -3.01 8.68 1.19
C GLY A 38 -3.43 8.42 -0.25
N LEU A 39 -2.62 7.61 -0.92
CA LEU A 39 -2.87 7.01 -2.21
C LEU A 39 -2.51 5.53 -2.10
N VAL A 40 -3.48 4.65 -2.33
CA VAL A 40 -3.23 3.22 -2.42
C VAL A 40 -2.89 2.90 -3.87
N ARG A 41 -1.77 2.20 -4.06
CA ARG A 41 -1.30 1.70 -5.34
C ARG A 41 -1.10 0.20 -5.26
N ILE A 42 -1.75 -0.53 -6.16
CA ILE A 42 -1.56 -1.96 -6.36
C ILE A 42 -0.84 -2.14 -7.69
N ALA A 43 0.32 -2.80 -7.65
CA ALA A 43 1.14 -2.96 -8.83
C ALA A 43 1.84 -4.32 -8.84
N ARG A 44 2.17 -4.82 -10.03
CA ARG A 44 2.84 -6.12 -10.20
C ARG A 44 4.32 -5.93 -10.46
N GLY A 45 5.15 -6.62 -9.68
CA GLY A 45 6.60 -6.67 -9.85
C GLY A 45 7.02 -7.75 -10.85
N GLU A 46 8.27 -7.66 -11.31
CA GLU A 46 8.85 -8.62 -12.26
C GLU A 46 8.93 -10.05 -11.70
N GLU A 47 8.97 -10.19 -10.39
CA GLU A 47 8.92 -11.46 -9.66
C GLU A 47 7.53 -12.11 -9.67
N GLY A 48 6.53 -11.46 -10.28
CA GLY A 48 5.15 -11.94 -10.38
C GLY A 48 4.32 -11.75 -9.10
N LEU A 49 4.88 -11.08 -8.09
CA LEU A 49 4.19 -10.68 -6.87
C LEU A 49 3.41 -9.38 -7.07
N VAL A 50 2.38 -9.19 -6.27
CA VAL A 50 1.60 -7.96 -6.23
C VAL A 50 2.07 -7.13 -5.03
N HIS A 51 2.51 -5.91 -5.30
CA HIS A 51 2.85 -4.90 -4.31
C HIS A 51 1.60 -4.09 -3.98
N PHE A 52 1.20 -4.14 -2.72
CA PHE A 52 0.26 -3.20 -2.14
C PHE A 52 1.05 -2.08 -1.46
N GLN A 53 0.90 -0.85 -1.96
CA GLN A 53 1.64 0.32 -1.50
C GLN A 53 0.69 1.40 -1.01
N TRP A 54 0.99 1.99 0.14
CA TRP A 54 0.35 3.22 0.58
C TRP A 54 1.37 4.37 0.50
N LEU A 55 1.02 5.40 -0.26
CA LEU A 55 1.83 6.59 -0.46
C LEU A 55 1.20 7.78 0.26
N ASP A 56 2.01 8.51 1.01
CA ASP A 56 1.60 9.83 1.51
C ASP A 56 1.73 10.84 0.38
N ARG A 57 0.61 11.46 -0.02
CA ARG A 57 0.58 12.48 -1.07
C ARG A 57 1.18 13.81 -0.64
N THR A 58 1.35 14.02 0.66
CA THR A 58 1.90 15.26 1.23
C THR A 58 3.42 15.27 1.09
N GLN A 59 4.06 14.15 1.44
CA GLN A 59 5.51 13.99 1.31
C GLN A 59 5.93 13.33 -0.01
N ASN A 60 4.96 12.75 -0.74
CA ASN A 60 5.18 11.95 -1.95
C ASN A 60 6.14 10.77 -1.71
N VAL A 61 6.03 10.15 -0.53
CA VAL A 61 6.86 9.02 -0.09
C VAL A 61 5.98 7.78 0.07
N VAL A 62 6.51 6.63 -0.36
CA VAL A 62 5.90 5.31 -0.10
C VAL A 62 6.25 4.94 1.34
N GLU A 63 5.25 4.80 2.21
CA GLU A 63 5.50 4.44 3.61
C GLU A 63 5.30 2.95 3.87
N ASP A 64 4.22 2.37 3.34
CA ASP A 64 3.84 1.00 3.61
C ASP A 64 3.90 0.18 2.32
N VAL A 65 4.67 -0.91 2.33
CA VAL A 65 4.79 -1.86 1.21
C VAL A 65 4.52 -3.26 1.73
N SER A 66 3.51 -3.93 1.18
CA SER A 66 3.22 -5.33 1.45
C SER A 66 3.27 -6.12 0.15
N PHE A 67 3.87 -7.31 0.22
CA PHE A 67 3.96 -8.23 -0.90
C PHE A 67 2.89 -9.30 -0.75
N VAL A 68 2.08 -9.43 -1.76
CA VAL A 68 0.92 -10.30 -1.76
C VAL A 68 1.09 -11.28 -2.89
N HIS A 69 0.97 -12.56 -2.56
CA HIS A 69 0.87 -13.56 -3.60
C HIS A 69 -0.47 -13.39 -4.33
N SER A 70 -0.45 -13.43 -5.66
CA SER A 70 -1.62 -13.18 -6.51
C SER A 70 -2.88 -13.98 -6.13
N SER A 71 -2.70 -15.18 -5.56
CA SER A 71 -3.83 -16.01 -5.07
C SER A 71 -4.55 -15.46 -3.84
N GLN A 72 -3.91 -14.60 -3.04
CA GLN A 72 -4.48 -14.00 -1.84
C GLN A 72 -5.04 -12.59 -2.08
N LEU A 73 -4.94 -12.08 -3.32
CA LEU A 73 -5.42 -10.74 -3.68
C LEU A 73 -6.92 -10.56 -3.43
N LEU A 74 -7.73 -11.60 -3.64
CA LEU A 74 -9.17 -11.58 -3.36
C LEU A 74 -9.48 -11.39 -1.87
N VAL A 75 -8.67 -11.99 -0.99
CA VAL A 75 -8.84 -11.87 0.46
C VAL A 75 -8.47 -10.47 0.92
N LEU A 76 -7.43 -9.87 0.34
CA LEU A 76 -7.14 -8.46 0.56
C LEU A 76 -8.25 -7.57 0.03
N GLY A 77 -8.83 -7.85 -1.13
CA GLY A 77 -9.99 -7.11 -1.63
C GLY A 77 -11.14 -7.10 -0.63
N HIS A 78 -11.45 -8.25 -0.02
CA HIS A 78 -12.49 -8.34 1.01
C HIS A 78 -12.12 -7.59 2.29
N HIS A 79 -10.91 -7.79 2.81
CA HIS A 79 -10.47 -7.12 4.05
C HIS A 79 -10.33 -5.60 3.87
N LEU A 80 -9.82 -5.16 2.72
CA LEU A 80 -9.79 -3.75 2.34
C LEU A 80 -11.22 -3.22 2.19
N SER A 81 -12.16 -3.96 1.59
CA SER A 81 -13.54 -3.48 1.49
C SER A 81 -14.18 -3.23 2.86
N GLU A 82 -13.91 -4.08 3.86
CA GLU A 82 -14.40 -3.89 5.22
C GLU A 82 -13.72 -2.73 5.96
N CYS A 83 -12.41 -2.52 5.75
CA CYS A 83 -11.69 -1.39 6.35
C CYS A 83 -11.98 -0.05 5.64
N PHE A 84 -12.25 -0.06 4.34
CA PHE A 84 -12.45 1.13 3.52
C PHE A 84 -13.92 1.56 3.38
N SER A 85 -14.88 0.63 3.38
CA SER A 85 -16.32 0.95 3.29
C SER A 85 -16.86 1.68 4.52
N VAL A 86 -16.09 1.76 5.61
CA VAL A 86 -16.48 2.50 6.83
C VAL A 86 -16.26 4.01 6.69
N PHE A 87 -15.56 4.49 5.64
CA PHE A 87 -15.16 5.91 5.53
C PHE A 87 -15.33 6.54 4.14
N LEU A 88 -16.10 5.93 3.24
CA LEU A 88 -16.55 6.57 1.98
C LEU A 88 -18.05 6.87 2.03
#